data_AF-A0A0V0IWL5-F1
#
_entry.id   AF-A0A0V0IWL5-F1
#
_cell.length_a   1.000
_cell.length_b   1.000
_cell.length_c   1.000
_cell.angle_alpha   90.00
_cell.angle_beta   90.00
_cell.angle_gamma   90.00
#
_symmetry.space_group_name_H-M   'P 1'
#
loop_
_entity.id
_entity.type
_entity.pdbx_description
1 polymer ?
#
loop_
_entity_poly.entity_id
_entity_poly.type
_entity_poly.pdbx_seq_one_letter_code
_entity_poly.pdbx_strand_id
1 'polypeptide(L)'
;MLHYYRWLIATFFLWLVLAIYLDNILPNSAGVRMPFYYFLKPGYWTGRGEEKFKENSLCCGSGSAPPNDSFSQDDEDVLDEENKVKQQVKEGNVDPNVAVQLHDLYKMYSRTINFSCHSCCLLCCYCRCKIKKPFKAVQGLWLNLEKDQLFCLLGPNGAGKTTVISCLTGIIPVTRGNALIYGNSVRSSVGISNIRKLIGVCSQFDTLWDALSGQEHLELFATIKGLSRTSKRSEAKKLLADVKLDDVAKVRAGSYSGGMKRRLSLGIALIGDPKVLFLDEPTTGMDPITRRHIWSVIEAAKQGRSIILTTHSMEEADNLSDRIGIMARGRLRCIGTSTLLKSRFGAGFIAKISFSKVANVVNAMENTIDSKHHEVVKEFFRQRIDVTPKDEDKSFLTFIIPHEKEKLLENFFAELDNRKTEFGILNIQIGLSTLEEVFLSIAKKAELEVAASEETIKPLILPSGTTLQVPVGSKYVEIPGTISTENPRGLMVEVYWEQDDHGNLCISGHSDETPVSPNLQISTSRLVTAKPRV
;
A
#
# COMPACT_ATOMS: atom_id res chain seq x y z
N MET A 1 5.93 -65.79 4.09
CA MET A 1 5.50 -64.83 5.15
C MET A 1 6.59 -63.81 5.49
N LEU A 2 7.74 -64.20 6.06
CA LEU A 2 8.77 -63.24 6.52
C LEU A 2 9.33 -62.31 5.42
N HIS A 3 9.51 -62.81 4.20
CA HIS A 3 9.95 -61.98 3.05
C HIS A 3 8.93 -60.91 2.65
N TYR A 4 7.64 -61.20 2.76
CA TYR A 4 6.57 -60.25 2.44
C TYR A 4 6.51 -59.11 3.47
N TYR A 5 6.65 -59.44 4.76
CA TYR A 5 6.76 -58.43 5.82
C TYR A 5 8.01 -57.55 5.68
N ARG A 6 9.16 -58.13 5.33
CA ARG A 6 10.39 -57.36 5.04
C ARG A 6 10.20 -56.41 3.86
N TRP A 7 9.51 -56.85 2.81
CA TRP A 7 9.20 -56.01 1.65
C TRP A 7 8.21 -54.89 1.97
N LEU A 8 7.18 -55.15 2.79
CA LEU A 8 6.25 -54.13 3.29
C LEU A 8 6.93 -53.08 4.17
N ILE A 9 7.82 -53.50 5.06
CA ILE A 9 8.58 -52.58 5.91
C ILE A 9 9.52 -51.73 5.05
N ALA A 10 10.23 -52.35 4.10
CA ALA A 10 11.11 -51.62 3.19
C ALA A 10 10.35 -50.62 2.31
N THR A 11 9.18 -51.00 1.79
CA THR A 11 8.34 -50.09 1.00
C THR A 11 7.75 -48.99 1.86
N PHE A 12 7.34 -49.25 3.12
CA PHE A 12 6.93 -48.20 4.05
C PHE A 12 8.03 -47.17 4.28
N PHE A 13 9.27 -47.59 4.57
CA PHE A 13 10.39 -46.66 4.74
C PHE A 13 10.72 -45.91 3.44
N LEU A 14 10.64 -46.57 2.29
CA LEU A 14 10.83 -45.93 0.99
C LEU A 14 9.77 -44.83 0.75
N TRP A 15 8.49 -45.14 0.97
CA TRP A 15 7.41 -44.18 0.84
C TRP A 15 7.47 -43.08 1.89
N LEU A 16 7.91 -43.37 3.12
CA LEU A 16 8.12 -42.38 4.18
C LEU A 16 9.23 -41.40 3.82
N VAL A 17 10.37 -41.90 3.33
CA VAL A 17 11.48 -41.07 2.84
C VAL A 17 11.05 -40.26 1.63
N LEU A 18 10.30 -40.86 0.70
CA LEU A 18 9.75 -40.15 -0.46
C LEU A 18 8.75 -39.07 -0.04
N ALA A 19 7.88 -39.34 0.95
CA ALA A 19 6.92 -38.37 1.47
C ALA A 19 7.62 -37.20 2.17
N ILE A 20 8.61 -37.47 3.03
CA ILE A 20 9.43 -36.42 3.67
C ILE A 20 10.20 -35.62 2.61
N TYR A 21 10.71 -36.28 1.57
CA TYR A 21 11.39 -35.63 0.45
C TYR A 21 10.43 -34.70 -0.33
N LEU A 22 9.25 -35.20 -0.69
CA LEU A 22 8.26 -34.44 -1.45
C LEU A 22 7.69 -33.28 -0.63
N ASP A 23 7.41 -33.45 0.66
CA ASP A 23 6.84 -32.39 1.51
C ASP A 23 7.84 -31.25 1.81
N ASN A 24 9.15 -31.55 1.78
CA ASN A 24 10.20 -30.54 1.95
C ASN A 24 10.63 -29.85 0.63
N ILE A 25 10.34 -30.46 -0.53
CA ILE A 25 10.81 -29.98 -1.85
C ILE A 25 9.67 -29.42 -2.70
N LEU A 26 8.47 -29.99 -2.59
CA LEU A 26 7.29 -29.44 -3.24
C LEU A 26 6.76 -28.25 -2.43
N PRO A 27 6.34 -27.16 -3.10
CA PRO A 27 5.84 -25.99 -2.41
C PRO A 27 4.46 -26.28 -1.78
N ASN A 28 4.39 -26.32 -0.45
CA ASN A 28 3.12 -26.13 0.25
C ASN A 28 2.71 -24.66 0.16
N SER A 29 1.39 -24.40 0.11
CA SER A 29 0.77 -23.08 -0.07
C SER A 29 1.18 -22.02 0.97
N ALA A 30 1.85 -22.41 2.06
CA ALA A 30 2.36 -21.54 3.12
C ALA A 30 3.86 -21.74 3.44
N GLY A 31 4.62 -22.51 2.62
CA GLY A 31 6.00 -22.92 2.92
C GLY A 31 7.09 -22.09 2.21
N VAL A 32 8.24 -21.92 2.86
CA VAL A 32 9.44 -21.30 2.27
C VAL A 32 10.13 -22.30 1.33
N ARG A 33 10.45 -21.89 0.08
CA ARG A 33 11.18 -22.72 -0.90
C ARG A 33 12.54 -23.17 -0.34
N MET A 34 12.74 -24.48 -0.21
CA MET A 34 14.07 -25.07 -0.03
C MET A 34 14.68 -25.47 -1.39
N PRO A 35 15.99 -25.30 -1.61
CA PRO A 35 16.64 -25.71 -2.85
C PRO A 35 16.68 -27.24 -2.99
N PHE A 36 16.62 -27.74 -4.24
CA PHE A 36 16.61 -29.17 -4.58
C PHE A 36 17.78 -29.97 -3.96
N TYR A 37 18.91 -29.33 -3.70
CA TYR A 37 20.11 -29.95 -3.11
C TYR A 37 20.17 -29.90 -1.57
N TYR A 38 19.09 -29.52 -0.88
CA TYR A 38 19.07 -29.40 0.58
C TYR A 38 19.44 -30.72 1.30
N PHE A 39 19.10 -31.87 0.71
CA PHE A 39 19.43 -33.21 1.24
C PHE A 39 20.94 -33.52 1.28
N LEU A 40 21.77 -32.79 0.50
CA LEU A 40 23.23 -32.95 0.50
C LEU A 40 23.91 -32.13 1.61
N LYS A 41 23.17 -31.23 2.29
CA LYS A 41 23.73 -30.48 3.41
C LYS A 41 23.80 -31.38 4.66
N PRO A 42 24.94 -31.43 5.37
CA PRO A 42 25.09 -32.22 6.60
C PRO A 42 24.05 -31.89 7.68
N GLY A 43 23.50 -30.66 7.67
CA GLY A 43 22.43 -30.23 8.58
C GLY A 43 21.08 -30.92 8.38
N TYR A 44 20.81 -31.49 7.20
CA TYR A 44 19.58 -32.25 6.92
C TYR A 44 19.54 -33.57 7.72
N TRP A 45 20.68 -34.25 7.83
CA TRP A 45 20.78 -35.58 8.45
C TRP A 45 21.05 -35.55 9.95
N THR A 46 21.52 -34.42 10.49
CA THR A 46 22.01 -34.33 11.87
C THR A 46 21.04 -33.65 12.84
N GLY A 47 19.89 -33.15 12.36
CA GLY A 47 18.87 -32.52 13.20
C GLY A 47 19.31 -31.24 13.94
N ARG A 48 20.54 -30.76 13.71
CA ARG A 48 21.04 -29.46 14.19
C ARG A 48 20.86 -28.44 13.08
N GLY A 49 19.65 -27.89 13.01
CA GLY A 49 19.34 -26.76 12.13
C GLY A 49 20.14 -25.52 12.53
N GLU A 50 21.05 -25.13 11.65
CA GLU A 50 21.72 -23.83 11.54
C GLU A 50 22.54 -23.35 12.75
N GLU A 51 23.79 -23.80 12.84
CA GLU A 51 24.87 -22.93 13.32
C GLU A 51 25.86 -22.64 12.19
N LYS A 52 26.06 -21.33 11.96
CA LYS A 52 27.18 -20.68 11.25
C LYS A 52 27.34 -21.02 9.76
N PHE A 53 26.65 -20.23 8.92
CA PHE A 53 27.25 -19.84 7.64
C PHE A 53 28.41 -18.89 7.94
N LYS A 54 29.63 -19.43 8.03
CA LYS A 54 30.85 -18.65 7.92
C LYS A 54 30.93 -18.06 6.52
N GLU A 55 31.19 -16.76 6.47
CA GLU A 55 31.63 -16.02 5.30
C GLU A 55 32.80 -16.73 4.64
N ASN A 56 32.66 -17.06 3.35
CA ASN A 56 33.81 -17.18 2.47
C ASN A 56 33.83 -15.93 1.59
N SER A 57 34.64 -14.99 2.04
CA SER A 57 35.23 -13.91 1.25
C SER A 57 36.29 -14.51 0.31
N LEU A 58 36.14 -14.22 -0.99
CA LEU A 58 37.13 -14.00 -2.07
C LEU A 58 36.35 -14.23 -3.38
N CYS A 59 36.16 -13.26 -4.28
CA CYS A 59 37.19 -12.43 -4.88
C CYS A 59 36.79 -10.95 -4.97
N CYS A 60 37.80 -10.12 -4.74
CA CYS A 60 37.78 -8.67 -4.82
C CYS A 60 37.42 -8.15 -6.23
N GLY A 61 36.44 -7.27 -6.26
CA GLY A 61 36.48 -6.05 -7.06
C GLY A 61 36.06 -4.93 -6.13
N SER A 62 36.94 -3.96 -5.89
CA SER A 62 36.72 -2.81 -5.02
C SER A 62 35.50 -2.02 -5.52
N GLY A 63 34.33 -2.35 -4.99
CA GLY A 63 33.09 -1.61 -5.18
C GLY A 63 32.81 -0.87 -3.87
N SER A 64 32.99 0.43 -3.90
CA SER A 64 32.49 1.38 -2.90
C SER A 64 31.11 0.98 -2.40
N ALA A 65 30.83 1.23 -1.11
CA ALA A 65 29.49 1.20 -0.56
C ALA A 65 28.51 1.81 -1.58
N PRO A 66 27.36 1.17 -1.86
CA PRO A 66 26.41 1.72 -2.80
C PRO A 66 26.12 3.16 -2.36
N PRO A 67 26.13 4.13 -3.28
CA PRO A 67 25.93 5.52 -2.92
C PRO A 67 24.64 5.60 -2.12
N ASN A 68 24.66 6.39 -1.05
CA ASN A 68 23.43 6.84 -0.40
C ASN A 68 22.63 7.51 -1.51
N ASP A 69 21.65 6.79 -2.06
CA ASP A 69 20.70 7.36 -3.00
C ASP A 69 19.86 8.35 -2.18
N SER A 70 20.33 9.59 -2.09
CA SER A 70 19.57 10.73 -1.61
C SER A 70 18.47 11.03 -2.62
N PHE A 71 17.43 10.20 -2.61
CA PHE A 71 16.16 10.51 -3.24
C PHE A 71 15.53 11.68 -2.47
N SER A 72 14.82 12.56 -3.20
CA SER A 72 14.10 13.74 -2.68
C SER A 72 13.42 13.46 -1.35
N GLN A 73 13.55 14.41 -0.41
CA GLN A 73 13.12 14.32 0.98
C GLN A 73 11.81 13.56 1.11
N ASP A 74 11.89 12.33 1.65
CA ASP A 74 10.75 11.78 2.34
C ASP A 74 10.26 12.85 3.33
N ASP A 75 8.95 12.87 3.50
CA ASP A 75 8.27 13.86 4.31
C ASP A 75 8.97 14.12 5.67
N GLU A 76 8.97 15.37 6.12
CA GLU A 76 9.68 15.79 7.35
C GLU A 76 9.29 14.90 8.54
N ASP A 77 8.01 14.56 8.66
CA ASP A 77 7.50 13.67 9.73
C ASP A 77 8.07 12.24 9.63
N VAL A 78 8.31 11.74 8.42
CA VAL A 78 8.92 10.42 8.21
C VAL A 78 10.39 10.45 8.58
N LEU A 79 11.11 11.52 8.21
CA LEU A 79 12.50 11.72 8.57
C LEU A 79 12.66 11.91 10.09
N ASP A 80 11.76 12.65 10.73
CA ASP A 80 11.73 12.85 12.17
C ASP A 80 11.46 11.54 12.91
N GLU A 81 10.50 10.74 12.43
CA GLU A 81 10.26 9.40 12.97
C GLU A 81 11.49 8.49 12.78
N GLU A 82 12.10 8.51 11.59
CA GLU A 82 13.32 7.74 11.30
C GLU A 82 14.48 8.16 12.20
N ASN A 83 14.68 9.46 12.41
CA ASN A 83 15.71 10.01 13.29
C ASN A 83 15.45 9.63 14.75
N LYS A 84 14.19 9.70 15.21
CA LYS A 84 13.77 9.27 16.55
C LYS A 84 14.09 7.79 16.76
N VAL A 85 13.72 6.91 15.82
CA VAL A 85 14.00 5.47 15.92
C VAL A 85 15.51 5.22 15.92
N LYS A 86 16.27 5.87 15.01
CA LYS A 86 17.73 5.75 14.96
C LYS A 86 18.41 6.20 16.26
N GLN A 87 17.91 7.26 16.89
CA GLN A 87 18.43 7.75 18.17
C GLN A 87 18.16 6.74 19.29
N GLN A 88 16.94 6.22 19.38
CA GLN A 88 16.59 5.18 20.37
C GLN A 88 17.46 3.93 20.22
N VAL A 89 17.71 3.50 18.98
CA VAL A 89 18.60 2.36 18.70
C VAL A 89 20.04 2.63 19.13
N LYS A 90 20.55 3.87 18.95
CA LYS A 90 21.89 4.26 19.39
C LYS A 90 22.01 4.31 20.91
N GLU A 91 20.99 4.84 21.58
CA GLU A 91 20.95 4.97 23.04
C GLU A 91 20.67 3.63 23.74
N GLY A 92 20.19 2.61 23.00
CA GLY A 92 19.81 1.31 23.55
C GLY A 92 18.59 1.38 24.47
N ASN A 93 17.84 2.49 24.44
CA ASN A 93 16.68 2.70 25.27
C ASN A 93 15.45 2.06 24.61
N VAL A 94 14.86 1.07 25.28
CA VAL A 94 13.63 0.41 24.82
C VAL A 94 12.47 1.10 25.51
N ASP A 95 11.82 2.03 24.80
CA ASP A 95 10.64 2.72 25.33
C ASP A 95 9.56 1.70 25.71
N PRO A 96 9.07 1.71 26.95
CA PRO A 96 8.08 0.74 27.41
C PRO A 96 6.73 0.93 26.71
N ASN A 97 6.48 2.08 26.07
CA ASN A 97 5.25 2.34 25.32
C ASN A 97 5.27 1.76 23.89
N VAL A 98 6.42 1.32 23.38
CA VAL A 98 6.52 0.85 22.00
C VAL A 98 6.29 -0.67 21.93
N ALA A 99 5.32 -1.08 21.11
CA ALA A 99 4.99 -2.48 20.90
C ALA A 99 5.83 -3.11 19.78
N VAL A 100 6.02 -2.39 18.67
CA VAL A 100 6.77 -2.86 17.50
C VAL A 100 7.74 -1.77 17.03
N GLN A 101 9.02 -2.12 16.87
CA GLN A 101 10.07 -1.26 16.36
C GLN A 101 10.63 -1.83 15.07
N LEU A 102 10.67 -1.03 14.00
CA LEU A 102 11.24 -1.39 12.71
C LEU A 102 12.58 -0.70 12.52
N HIS A 103 13.64 -1.47 12.31
CA HIS A 103 15.01 -0.99 12.15
C HIS A 103 15.49 -1.31 10.73
N ASP A 104 15.48 -0.32 9.83
CA ASP A 104 15.88 -0.47 8.42
C ASP A 104 15.27 -1.71 7.75
N LEU A 105 13.97 -1.96 7.97
CA LEU A 105 13.35 -3.17 7.48
C LEU A 105 13.39 -3.18 5.94
N TYR A 106 14.08 -4.16 5.38
CA TYR A 106 14.37 -4.21 3.96
C TYR A 106 14.11 -5.61 3.41
N LYS A 107 13.36 -5.67 2.31
CA LYS A 107 13.01 -6.93 1.64
C LYS A 107 13.23 -6.82 0.14
N MET A 108 14.13 -7.67 -0.36
CA MET A 108 14.31 -7.92 -1.79
C MET A 108 13.93 -9.34 -2.12
N TYR A 109 13.22 -9.50 -3.23
CA TYR A 109 13.04 -10.79 -3.86
C TYR A 109 14.12 -10.97 -4.92
N SER A 110 15.04 -11.90 -4.63
CA SER A 110 16.13 -12.24 -5.53
C SER A 110 15.60 -12.96 -6.78
N ARG A 111 16.36 -12.82 -7.85
CA ARG A 111 16.12 -13.37 -9.20
C ARG A 111 15.61 -14.82 -9.19
N THR A 112 14.45 -15.07 -9.79
CA THR A 112 14.12 -16.41 -10.30
C THR A 112 14.82 -16.56 -11.64
N ILE A 113 15.91 -17.33 -11.68
CA ILE A 113 16.49 -17.78 -12.95
C ILE A 113 15.56 -18.89 -13.46
N ASN A 114 14.77 -18.61 -14.49
CA ASN A 114 14.08 -19.67 -15.21
C ASN A 114 15.12 -20.46 -16.00
N PHE A 115 15.57 -21.58 -15.46
CA PHE A 115 16.44 -22.57 -16.10
C PHE A 115 15.68 -23.40 -17.15
N SER A 116 14.90 -22.77 -18.04
CA SER A 116 14.30 -23.48 -19.19
C SER A 116 15.26 -23.63 -20.38
N CYS A 117 16.50 -23.12 -20.26
CA CYS A 117 17.49 -23.17 -21.35
C CYS A 117 18.69 -24.06 -20.98
N HIS A 118 18.45 -25.36 -20.74
CA HIS A 118 19.52 -26.28 -20.30
C HIS A 118 20.19 -27.08 -21.43
N SER A 119 19.96 -26.78 -22.71
CA SER A 119 20.65 -27.48 -23.82
C SER A 119 21.34 -26.59 -24.86
N CYS A 120 21.18 -25.26 -24.83
CA CYS A 120 21.72 -24.38 -25.88
C CYS A 120 22.78 -23.37 -25.38
N CYS A 121 22.93 -23.18 -24.06
CA CYS A 121 23.66 -22.03 -23.51
C CYS A 121 25.06 -22.32 -22.95
N LEU A 122 25.75 -23.36 -23.46
CA LEU A 122 27.21 -23.45 -23.28
C LEU A 122 27.98 -22.87 -24.49
N LEU A 123 27.32 -22.66 -25.64
CA LEU A 123 27.94 -22.08 -26.84
C LEU A 123 27.20 -20.87 -27.42
N CYS A 124 25.94 -20.61 -27.00
CA CYS A 124 25.16 -19.51 -27.56
C CYS A 124 25.31 -18.24 -26.71
N CYS A 125 26.24 -17.37 -27.09
CA CYS A 125 26.41 -16.02 -26.54
C CYS A 125 25.24 -15.05 -26.86
N TYR A 126 24.13 -15.55 -27.43
CA TYR A 126 23.04 -14.75 -28.00
C TYR A 126 21.65 -15.05 -27.42
N CYS A 127 21.55 -15.72 -26.26
CA CYS A 127 20.26 -15.85 -25.60
C CYS A 127 19.91 -14.55 -24.85
N ARG A 128 18.97 -13.77 -25.42
CA ARG A 128 18.26 -12.66 -24.74
C ARG A 128 17.30 -13.20 -23.66
N CYS A 129 17.80 -14.01 -22.72
CA CYS A 129 17.06 -14.31 -21.52
C CYS A 129 16.95 -13.00 -20.73
N LYS A 130 15.77 -12.37 -20.75
CA LYS A 130 15.49 -11.15 -19.99
C LYS A 130 15.72 -11.44 -18.51
N ILE A 131 16.92 -11.13 -18.03
CA ILE A 131 17.26 -11.15 -16.60
C ILE A 131 16.35 -10.10 -15.96
N LYS A 132 15.31 -10.54 -15.25
CA LYS A 132 14.46 -9.62 -14.50
C LYS A 132 15.30 -8.97 -13.40
N LYS A 133 15.23 -7.64 -13.32
CA LYS A 133 15.88 -6.86 -12.25
C LYS A 133 15.36 -7.35 -10.88
N PRO A 134 16.19 -7.34 -9.82
CA PRO A 134 15.74 -7.69 -8.47
C PRO A 134 14.60 -6.75 -8.05
N PHE A 135 13.52 -7.32 -7.53
CA PHE A 135 12.35 -6.54 -7.09
C PHE A 135 12.52 -6.15 -5.62
N LYS A 136 12.66 -4.84 -5.38
CA LYS A 136 12.71 -4.26 -4.03
C LYS A 136 11.28 -4.07 -3.53
N ALA A 137 10.81 -4.93 -2.63
CA ALA A 137 9.45 -4.88 -2.12
C ALA A 137 9.31 -3.94 -0.91
N VAL A 138 10.33 -3.86 -0.07
CA VAL A 138 10.39 -2.93 1.07
C VAL A 138 11.80 -2.34 1.12
N GLN A 139 11.90 -1.02 1.21
CA GLN A 139 13.11 -0.25 1.09
C GLN A 139 13.36 0.58 2.36
N GLY A 140 13.86 -0.05 3.42
CA GLY A 140 14.47 0.64 4.57
C GLY A 140 13.46 1.35 5.45
N LEU A 141 12.49 0.60 5.98
CA LEU A 141 11.45 1.16 6.83
C LEU A 141 11.94 1.32 8.28
N TRP A 142 11.88 2.56 8.79
CA TRP A 142 12.11 2.93 10.18
C TRP A 142 10.81 3.45 10.78
N LEU A 143 10.31 2.80 11.83
CA LEU A 143 9.00 3.12 12.37
C LEU A 143 8.84 2.54 13.78
N ASN A 144 8.25 3.33 14.68
CA ASN A 144 7.77 2.85 15.97
C ASN A 144 6.25 2.78 15.99
N LEU A 145 5.73 1.67 16.51
CA LEU A 145 4.31 1.44 16.71
C LEU A 145 4.04 1.32 18.20
N GLU A 146 3.18 2.21 18.70
CA GLU A 146 2.88 2.29 20.13
C GLU A 146 1.88 1.22 20.55
N LYS A 147 1.81 0.99 21.86
CA LYS A 147 0.78 0.18 22.51
C LYS A 147 -0.55 0.93 22.48
N ASP A 148 -1.65 0.18 22.53
CA ASP A 148 -3.02 0.73 22.56
C ASP A 148 -3.37 1.64 21.37
N GLN A 149 -2.64 1.49 20.26
CA GLN A 149 -2.80 2.29 19.05
C GLN A 149 -3.11 1.40 17.85
N LEU A 150 -4.00 1.87 16.98
CA LEU A 150 -4.24 1.30 15.66
C LEU A 150 -3.44 2.09 14.62
N PHE A 151 -2.41 1.43 14.08
CA PHE A 151 -1.63 1.95 12.97
C PHE A 151 -2.11 1.36 11.65
N CYS A 152 -2.49 2.23 10.72
CA CYS A 152 -2.94 1.85 9.39
C CYS A 152 -1.86 2.13 8.33
N LEU A 153 -1.40 1.08 7.66
CA LEU A 153 -0.52 1.17 6.51
C LEU A 153 -1.36 1.19 5.23
N LEU A 154 -1.55 2.39 4.68
CA LEU A 154 -2.28 2.66 3.45
C LEU A 154 -1.32 2.66 2.26
N GLY A 155 -1.74 2.18 1.09
CA GLY A 155 -0.87 2.10 -0.08
C GLY A 155 -1.57 1.46 -1.26
N PRO A 156 -1.16 1.74 -2.51
CA PRO A 156 -1.69 1.03 -3.67
C PRO A 156 -1.28 -0.45 -3.65
N ASN A 157 -1.87 -1.24 -4.55
CA ASN A 157 -1.44 -2.61 -4.77
C ASN A 157 0.02 -2.65 -5.23
N GLY A 158 0.80 -3.58 -4.68
CA GLY A 158 2.23 -3.64 -4.96
C GLY A 158 3.10 -2.62 -4.19
N ALA A 159 2.54 -1.81 -3.29
CA ALA A 159 3.32 -0.89 -2.47
C ALA A 159 4.26 -1.58 -1.46
N GLY A 160 4.02 -2.85 -1.12
CA GLY A 160 4.83 -3.62 -0.16
C GLY A 160 4.14 -3.94 1.18
N LYS A 161 2.90 -3.46 1.39
CA LYS A 161 2.08 -3.64 2.61
C LYS A 161 2.06 -5.07 3.18
N THR A 162 1.54 -6.03 2.40
CA THR A 162 1.49 -7.45 2.78
C THR A 162 2.88 -8.04 3.02
N THR A 163 3.90 -7.56 2.30
CA THR A 163 5.29 -8.01 2.50
C THR A 163 5.83 -7.54 3.86
N VAL A 164 5.48 -6.33 4.31
CA VAL A 164 5.84 -5.84 5.65
C VAL A 164 5.20 -6.74 6.71
N ILE A 165 3.88 -6.94 6.68
CA ILE A 165 3.20 -7.83 7.65
C ILE A 165 3.78 -9.25 7.62
N SER A 166 4.04 -9.81 6.43
CA SER A 166 4.63 -11.15 6.27
C SER A 166 6.04 -11.25 6.86
N CYS A 167 6.81 -10.15 6.82
CA CYS A 167 8.10 -10.07 7.48
C CYS A 167 7.93 -10.03 9.01
N LEU A 168 7.03 -9.20 9.53
CA LEU A 168 6.79 -9.05 10.98
C LEU A 168 6.23 -10.32 11.64
N THR A 169 5.38 -11.04 10.92
CA THR A 169 4.82 -12.34 11.37
C THR A 169 5.81 -13.51 11.22
N GLY A 170 6.93 -13.29 10.51
CA GLY A 170 7.96 -14.30 10.24
C GLY A 170 7.50 -15.40 9.29
N ILE A 171 6.53 -15.13 8.42
CA ILE A 171 6.19 -15.99 7.28
C ILE A 171 7.30 -15.87 6.22
N ILE A 172 7.79 -14.65 6.02
CA ILE A 172 8.85 -14.35 5.06
C ILE A 172 10.08 -13.80 5.81
N PRO A 173 11.30 -14.33 5.56
CA PRO A 173 12.49 -13.81 6.20
C PRO A 173 12.86 -12.43 5.64
N VAL A 174 13.33 -11.56 6.53
CA VAL A 174 13.84 -10.21 6.20
C VAL A 174 15.18 -10.31 5.47
N THR A 175 15.43 -9.44 4.47
CA THR A 175 16.72 -9.41 3.73
C THR A 175 17.79 -8.60 4.46
N ARG A 176 17.44 -7.37 4.90
CA ARG A 176 18.32 -6.47 5.66
C ARG A 176 17.48 -5.73 6.72
N GLY A 177 18.11 -5.28 7.78
CA GLY A 177 17.45 -4.68 8.94
C GLY A 177 16.97 -5.70 9.96
N ASN A 178 16.13 -5.25 10.89
CA ASN A 178 15.52 -6.05 11.94
C ASN A 178 14.15 -5.46 12.33
N ALA A 179 13.31 -6.27 12.97
CA ALA A 179 12.10 -5.79 13.64
C ALA A 179 12.03 -6.39 15.04
N LEU A 180 11.71 -5.55 16.03
CA LEU A 180 11.54 -5.94 17.42
C LEU A 180 10.05 -5.86 17.79
N ILE A 181 9.48 -6.93 18.32
CA ILE A 181 8.10 -6.96 18.83
C ILE A 181 8.18 -7.30 20.31
N TYR A 182 7.78 -6.37 21.18
CA TYR A 182 7.96 -6.47 22.64
C TYR A 182 9.40 -6.89 23.02
N GLY A 183 10.40 -6.28 22.37
CA GLY A 183 11.82 -6.56 22.57
C GLY A 183 12.34 -7.86 21.93
N ASN A 184 11.47 -8.70 21.35
CA ASN A 184 11.89 -9.92 20.64
C ASN A 184 12.22 -9.62 19.18
N SER A 185 13.38 -10.07 18.70
CA SER A 185 13.77 -9.90 17.30
C SER A 185 13.14 -10.96 16.38
N VAL A 186 12.59 -10.51 15.25
CA VAL A 186 12.05 -11.36 14.17
C VAL A 186 13.14 -12.22 13.51
N ARG A 187 14.40 -11.78 13.51
CA ARG A 187 15.52 -12.54 12.92
C ARG A 187 16.03 -13.66 13.80
N SER A 188 15.81 -13.58 15.11
CA SER A 188 16.20 -14.62 16.05
C SER A 188 15.18 -15.75 16.05
N SER A 189 15.64 -17.00 15.96
CA SER A 189 14.78 -18.19 16.02
C SER A 189 14.02 -18.30 17.35
N VAL A 190 14.66 -17.93 18.46
CA VAL A 190 14.03 -17.84 19.78
C VAL A 190 13.05 -16.67 19.83
N GLY A 191 13.47 -15.52 19.30
CA GLY A 191 12.65 -14.31 19.24
C GLY A 191 11.34 -14.56 18.49
N ILE A 192 11.38 -15.11 17.27
CA ILE A 192 10.19 -15.35 16.47
C ILE A 192 9.20 -16.34 17.10
N SER A 193 9.71 -17.34 17.84
CA SER A 193 8.86 -18.27 18.58
C SER A 193 8.08 -17.58 19.70
N ASN A 194 8.73 -16.65 20.41
CA ASN A 194 8.05 -15.81 21.41
C ASN A 194 7.05 -14.84 20.78
N ILE A 195 7.42 -14.22 19.64
CA ILE A 195 6.53 -13.32 18.90
C ILE A 195 5.25 -14.04 18.49
N ARG A 196 5.33 -15.25 17.91
CA ARG A 196 4.15 -16.03 17.47
C ARG A 196 3.14 -16.33 18.59
N LYS A 197 3.59 -16.36 19.86
CA LYS A 197 2.70 -16.49 21.02
C LYS A 197 1.97 -15.18 21.34
N LEU A 198 2.62 -14.04 21.10
CA LEU A 198 2.10 -12.71 21.41
C LEU A 198 1.21 -12.11 20.30
N ILE A 199 1.33 -12.59 19.06
CA ILE A 199 0.66 -11.99 17.90
C ILE A 199 -0.60 -12.75 17.48
N GLY A 200 -1.59 -12.02 16.98
CA GLY A 200 -2.73 -12.51 16.20
C GLY A 200 -2.58 -12.08 14.75
N VAL A 201 -2.97 -12.91 13.79
CA VAL A 201 -2.86 -12.60 12.36
C VAL A 201 -4.15 -12.95 11.65
N CYS A 202 -4.75 -11.96 10.99
CA CYS A 202 -5.82 -12.15 10.02
C CYS A 202 -5.22 -11.90 8.62
N SER A 203 -4.97 -12.98 7.88
CA SER A 203 -4.43 -12.92 6.50
C SER A 203 -5.48 -12.42 5.51
N GLN A 204 -5.06 -12.02 4.30
CA GLN A 204 -6.00 -11.63 3.23
C GLN A 204 -6.99 -12.76 2.86
N PHE A 205 -6.51 -14.02 2.82
CA PHE A 205 -7.34 -15.20 2.57
C PHE A 205 -7.75 -15.86 3.89
N ASP A 206 -8.99 -16.35 3.93
CA ASP A 206 -9.54 -17.05 5.10
C ASP A 206 -8.96 -18.46 5.20
N THR A 207 -8.24 -18.76 6.28
CA THR A 207 -7.69 -20.09 6.57
C THR A 207 -8.71 -20.94 7.33
N LEU A 208 -9.85 -21.24 6.69
CA LEU A 208 -10.95 -21.99 7.28
C LEU A 208 -11.09 -23.38 6.64
N TRP A 209 -11.53 -24.35 7.43
CA TRP A 209 -11.88 -25.70 6.98
C TRP A 209 -13.40 -25.82 6.84
N ASP A 210 -13.88 -26.05 5.62
CA ASP A 210 -15.32 -26.09 5.35
C ASP A 210 -16.09 -27.16 6.14
N ALA A 211 -15.40 -28.22 6.60
CA ALA A 211 -15.99 -29.31 7.38
C ALA A 211 -16.25 -28.96 8.85
N LEU A 212 -15.49 -28.01 9.41
CA LEU A 212 -15.55 -27.64 10.82
C LEU A 212 -16.59 -26.51 11.04
N SER A 213 -17.26 -26.51 12.18
CA SER A 213 -18.13 -25.41 12.61
C SER A 213 -17.34 -24.21 13.14
N GLY A 214 -17.97 -23.03 13.21
CA GLY A 214 -17.31 -21.83 13.75
C GLY A 214 -16.80 -22.02 15.18
N GLN A 215 -17.58 -22.73 16.01
CA GLN A 215 -17.17 -23.07 17.37
C GLN A 215 -15.94 -24.01 17.39
N GLU A 216 -15.95 -25.07 16.57
CA GLU A 216 -14.83 -26.02 16.49
C GLU A 216 -13.53 -25.36 15.99
N HIS A 217 -13.63 -24.40 15.06
CA HIS A 217 -12.46 -23.61 14.64
C HIS A 217 -11.83 -22.87 15.81
N LEU A 218 -12.61 -22.11 16.57
CA LEU A 218 -12.08 -21.33 17.69
C LEU A 218 -11.52 -22.24 18.79
N GLU A 219 -12.19 -23.36 19.09
CA GLU A 219 -11.67 -24.35 20.05
C GLU A 219 -10.36 -25.00 19.57
N LEU A 220 -10.22 -25.25 18.26
CA LEU A 220 -9.00 -25.76 17.64
C LEU A 220 -7.86 -24.75 17.76
N PHE A 221 -8.05 -23.50 17.31
CA PHE A 221 -7.03 -22.46 17.39
C PHE A 221 -6.68 -22.10 18.85
N ALA A 222 -7.66 -22.15 19.75
CA ALA A 222 -7.41 -21.98 21.18
C ALA A 222 -6.52 -23.10 21.75
N THR A 223 -6.70 -24.33 21.25
CA THR A 223 -5.85 -25.46 21.60
C THR A 223 -4.43 -25.29 21.09
N ILE A 224 -4.26 -24.81 19.85
CA ILE A 224 -2.95 -24.53 19.24
C ILE A 224 -2.22 -23.42 20.00
N LYS A 225 -2.94 -22.38 20.45
CA LYS A 225 -2.41 -21.32 21.31
C LYS A 225 -2.06 -21.76 22.74
N GLY A 226 -2.45 -22.98 23.14
CA GLY A 226 -2.10 -23.55 24.44
C GLY A 226 -3.03 -23.13 25.60
N LEU A 227 -4.25 -22.66 25.31
CA LEU A 227 -5.23 -22.31 26.33
C LEU A 227 -5.66 -23.54 27.15
N SER A 228 -6.09 -23.34 28.39
CA SER A 228 -6.57 -24.42 29.26
C SER A 228 -7.93 -24.95 28.80
N ARG A 229 -8.21 -26.24 28.99
CA ARG A 229 -9.48 -26.87 28.54
C ARG A 229 -10.73 -26.15 29.08
N THR A 230 -10.68 -25.63 30.30
CA THR A 230 -11.78 -24.90 30.94
C THR A 230 -11.99 -23.52 30.31
N SER A 231 -10.92 -22.84 29.90
CA SER A 231 -11.00 -21.49 29.33
C SER A 231 -11.40 -21.51 27.85
N LYS A 232 -10.97 -22.52 27.08
CA LYS A 232 -11.21 -22.62 25.63
C LYS A 232 -12.68 -22.41 25.23
N ARG A 233 -13.60 -23.12 25.89
CA ARG A 233 -15.02 -23.07 25.52
C ARG A 233 -15.67 -21.74 25.89
N SER A 234 -15.25 -21.16 27.03
CA SER A 234 -15.72 -19.84 27.45
C SER A 234 -15.22 -18.75 26.51
N GLU A 235 -13.96 -18.83 26.12
CA GLU A 235 -13.32 -17.86 25.22
C GLU A 235 -13.86 -17.98 23.79
N ALA A 236 -14.02 -19.19 23.26
CA ALA A 236 -14.66 -19.42 21.97
C ALA A 236 -16.09 -18.86 21.93
N LYS A 237 -16.89 -19.09 22.98
CA LYS A 237 -18.26 -18.54 23.07
C LYS A 237 -18.25 -17.01 23.13
N LYS A 238 -17.33 -16.41 23.91
CA LYS A 238 -17.17 -14.96 23.99
C LYS A 238 -16.81 -14.36 22.63
N LEU A 239 -15.80 -14.91 21.97
CA LEU A 239 -15.36 -14.42 20.65
C LEU A 239 -16.44 -14.58 19.58
N LEU A 240 -17.22 -15.67 19.60
CA LEU A 240 -18.37 -15.84 18.70
C LEU A 240 -19.42 -14.73 18.89
N ALA A 241 -19.67 -14.33 20.14
CA ALA A 241 -20.55 -13.22 20.44
C ALA A 241 -19.94 -11.88 19.97
N ASP A 242 -18.65 -11.65 20.21
CA ASP A 242 -17.94 -10.44 19.78
C ASP A 242 -17.98 -10.27 18.25
N VAL A 243 -17.87 -11.36 17.49
CA VAL A 243 -17.97 -11.34 16.01
C VAL A 243 -19.40 -11.50 15.48
N LYS A 244 -20.41 -11.56 16.36
CA LYS A 244 -21.85 -11.75 16.04
C LYS A 244 -22.12 -12.99 15.16
N LEU A 245 -21.56 -14.13 15.55
CA LEU A 245 -21.75 -15.44 14.93
C LEU A 245 -22.26 -16.49 15.94
N ASP A 246 -22.82 -16.05 17.06
CA ASP A 246 -23.36 -16.90 18.11
C ASP A 246 -24.56 -17.75 17.63
N ASP A 247 -25.46 -17.18 16.85
CA ASP A 247 -26.62 -17.89 16.28
C ASP A 247 -26.23 -19.05 15.35
N VAL A 248 -25.11 -18.90 14.64
CA VAL A 248 -24.61 -19.84 13.64
C VAL A 248 -23.37 -20.61 14.09
N ALA A 249 -23.04 -20.56 15.38
CA ALA A 249 -21.80 -21.10 15.95
C ALA A 249 -21.55 -22.59 15.61
N LYS A 250 -22.63 -23.38 15.58
CA LYS A 250 -22.59 -24.84 15.33
C LYS A 250 -22.75 -25.21 13.86
N VAL A 251 -22.99 -24.24 12.99
CA VAL A 251 -23.10 -24.45 11.56
C VAL A 251 -21.69 -24.56 10.97
N ARG A 252 -21.53 -25.44 9.97
CA ARG A 252 -20.26 -25.66 9.28
C ARG A 252 -19.81 -24.41 8.53
N ALA A 253 -18.51 -24.10 8.58
CA ALA A 253 -17.94 -22.95 7.90
C ALA A 253 -18.11 -23.01 6.38
N GLY A 254 -18.27 -24.20 5.79
CA GLY A 254 -18.59 -24.35 4.37
C GLY A 254 -19.92 -23.69 3.95
N SER A 255 -20.87 -23.54 4.89
CA SER A 255 -22.17 -22.89 4.65
C SER A 255 -22.16 -21.39 4.98
N TYR A 256 -21.03 -20.84 5.44
CA TYR A 256 -20.91 -19.42 5.77
C TYR A 256 -20.76 -18.57 4.50
N SER A 257 -21.40 -17.40 4.50
CA SER A 257 -21.13 -16.37 3.48
C SER A 257 -19.69 -15.85 3.61
N GLY A 258 -19.14 -15.22 2.57
CA GLY A 258 -17.79 -14.64 2.62
C GLY A 258 -17.59 -13.68 3.82
N GLY A 259 -18.60 -12.85 4.10
CA GLY A 259 -18.57 -11.96 5.27
C GLY A 259 -18.58 -12.69 6.62
N MET A 260 -19.30 -13.82 6.72
CA MET A 260 -19.28 -14.67 7.92
C MET A 260 -17.93 -15.38 8.09
N LYS A 261 -17.35 -15.89 6.99
CA LYS A 261 -16.00 -16.48 6.98
C LYS A 261 -14.97 -15.47 7.48
N ARG A 262 -15.03 -14.22 7.00
CA ARG A 262 -14.14 -13.16 7.47
C ARG A 262 -14.27 -12.84 8.95
N ARG A 263 -15.51 -12.71 9.43
CA ARG A 263 -15.78 -12.47 10.85
C ARG A 263 -15.22 -13.59 11.71
N LEU A 264 -15.33 -14.85 11.26
CA LEU A 264 -14.71 -15.98 11.93
C LEU A 264 -13.17 -15.90 11.88
N SER A 265 -12.56 -15.54 10.74
CA SER A 265 -11.11 -15.32 10.62
C SER A 265 -10.60 -14.24 11.58
N LEU A 266 -11.34 -13.15 11.74
CA LEU A 266 -11.02 -12.11 12.72
C LEU A 266 -11.12 -12.64 14.16
N GLY A 267 -12.16 -13.43 14.47
CA GLY A 267 -12.28 -14.11 15.77
C GLY A 267 -11.13 -15.06 16.06
N ILE A 268 -10.65 -15.80 15.05
CA ILE A 268 -9.45 -16.65 15.15
C ILE A 268 -8.21 -15.81 15.41
N ALA A 269 -8.07 -14.64 14.79
CA ALA A 269 -6.93 -13.76 15.03
C ALA A 269 -6.91 -13.21 16.47
N LEU A 270 -8.08 -13.04 17.09
CA LEU A 270 -8.25 -12.52 18.46
C LEU A 270 -8.13 -13.58 19.57
N ILE A 271 -8.06 -14.87 19.22
CA ILE A 271 -7.97 -15.95 20.21
C ILE A 271 -6.65 -15.90 21.00
N GLY A 272 -6.74 -16.12 22.31
CA GLY A 272 -5.61 -16.12 23.23
C GLY A 272 -5.12 -14.72 23.62
N ASP A 273 -5.96 -13.70 23.44
CA ASP A 273 -5.68 -12.30 23.80
C ASP A 273 -4.31 -11.79 23.32
N PRO A 274 -4.10 -11.70 22.00
CA PRO A 274 -2.81 -11.28 21.45
C PRO A 274 -2.51 -9.82 21.80
N LYS A 275 -1.25 -9.52 22.14
CA LYS A 275 -0.77 -8.15 22.41
C LYS A 275 -0.61 -7.31 21.14
N VAL A 276 -0.40 -7.97 20.01
CA VAL A 276 -0.29 -7.33 18.69
C VAL A 276 -1.19 -8.05 17.70
N LEU A 277 -2.02 -7.32 16.98
CA LEU A 277 -2.92 -7.87 15.97
C LEU A 277 -2.50 -7.36 14.59
N PHE A 278 -2.20 -8.27 13.66
CA PHE A 278 -1.95 -7.94 12.26
C PHE A 278 -3.19 -8.25 11.43
N LEU A 279 -3.72 -7.26 10.73
CA LEU A 279 -4.88 -7.37 9.86
C LEU A 279 -4.46 -7.03 8.43
N ASP A 280 -4.41 -8.04 7.56
CA ASP A 280 -4.07 -7.86 6.15
C ASP A 280 -5.32 -7.77 5.29
N GLU A 281 -5.69 -6.54 4.91
CA GLU A 281 -6.85 -6.23 4.08
C GLU A 281 -8.15 -6.91 4.58
N PRO A 282 -8.63 -6.59 5.80
CA PRO A 282 -9.74 -7.28 6.44
C PRO A 282 -11.09 -7.09 5.74
N THR A 283 -11.31 -5.99 5.02
CA THR A 283 -12.64 -5.63 4.48
C THR A 283 -12.70 -5.59 2.95
N THR A 284 -11.65 -6.02 2.26
CA THR A 284 -11.59 -6.08 0.79
C THR A 284 -12.68 -7.00 0.23
N GLY A 285 -13.44 -6.49 -0.75
CA GLY A 285 -14.47 -7.27 -1.47
C GLY A 285 -15.74 -7.56 -0.67
N MET A 286 -16.00 -6.83 0.42
CA MET A 286 -17.18 -7.03 1.26
C MET A 286 -18.26 -5.97 1.02
N ASP A 287 -19.50 -6.34 1.33
CA ASP A 287 -20.60 -5.40 1.33
C ASP A 287 -20.42 -4.32 2.44
N PRO A 288 -20.97 -3.10 2.24
CA PRO A 288 -20.80 -2.01 3.19
C PRO A 288 -21.30 -2.31 4.61
N ILE A 289 -22.32 -3.16 4.74
CA ILE A 289 -22.91 -3.51 6.04
C ILE A 289 -21.94 -4.41 6.81
N THR A 290 -21.47 -5.50 6.21
CA THR A 290 -20.48 -6.40 6.81
C THR A 290 -19.18 -5.68 7.15
N ARG A 291 -18.72 -4.76 6.29
CA ARG A 291 -17.53 -3.92 6.55
C ARG A 291 -17.68 -3.12 7.84
N ARG A 292 -18.80 -2.42 8.04
CA ARG A 292 -19.07 -1.68 9.29
C ARG A 292 -19.11 -2.60 10.52
N HIS A 293 -19.61 -3.82 10.38
CA HIS A 293 -19.58 -4.80 11.47
C HIS A 293 -18.15 -5.16 11.84
N ILE A 294 -17.31 -5.49 10.86
CA ILE A 294 -15.88 -5.79 11.10
C ILE A 294 -15.19 -4.61 11.75
N TRP A 295 -15.46 -3.38 11.30
CA TRP A 295 -14.92 -2.16 11.90
C TRP A 295 -15.28 -2.04 13.38
N SER A 296 -16.54 -2.29 13.75
CA SER A 296 -16.96 -2.26 15.15
C SER A 296 -16.24 -3.30 16.02
N VAL A 297 -15.93 -4.48 15.46
CA VAL A 297 -15.14 -5.52 16.17
C VAL A 297 -13.69 -5.09 16.33
N ILE A 298 -13.07 -4.50 15.30
CA ILE A 298 -11.69 -4.02 15.35
C ILE A 298 -11.56 -2.89 16.39
N GLU A 299 -12.50 -1.94 16.38
CA GLU A 299 -12.53 -0.84 17.35
C GLU A 299 -12.69 -1.34 18.78
N ALA A 300 -13.55 -2.34 19.01
CA ALA A 300 -13.68 -2.97 20.33
C ALA A 300 -12.41 -3.74 20.75
N ALA A 301 -11.68 -4.33 19.79
CA ALA A 301 -10.45 -5.07 20.03
C ALA A 301 -9.21 -4.19 20.26
N LYS A 302 -9.30 -2.89 19.95
CA LYS A 302 -8.21 -1.90 20.07
C LYS A 302 -7.70 -1.71 21.49
N GLN A 303 -8.58 -1.79 22.48
CA GLN A 303 -8.20 -1.61 23.88
C GLN A 303 -7.24 -2.71 24.36
N GLY A 304 -6.08 -2.31 24.91
CA GLY A 304 -5.08 -3.23 25.46
C GLY A 304 -4.14 -3.85 24.42
N ARG A 305 -4.23 -3.44 23.14
CA ARG A 305 -3.54 -4.10 22.02
C ARG A 305 -2.97 -3.08 21.03
N SER A 306 -1.86 -3.43 20.39
CA SER A 306 -1.33 -2.70 19.24
C SER A 306 -1.85 -3.36 17.96
N ILE A 307 -2.57 -2.61 17.12
CA ILE A 307 -3.17 -3.15 15.89
C ILE A 307 -2.45 -2.57 14.68
N ILE A 308 -1.97 -3.42 13.78
CA ILE A 308 -1.41 -3.04 12.48
C ILE A 308 -2.38 -3.49 11.41
N LEU A 309 -2.98 -2.53 10.73
CA LEU A 309 -3.94 -2.73 9.65
C LEU A 309 -3.30 -2.35 8.32
N THR A 310 -3.30 -3.23 7.33
CA THR A 310 -3.02 -2.86 5.94
C THR A 310 -4.32 -2.76 5.17
N THR A 311 -4.48 -1.67 4.43
CA THR A 311 -5.66 -1.46 3.60
C THR A 311 -5.31 -0.67 2.36
N HIS A 312 -6.18 -0.73 1.36
CA HIS A 312 -6.23 0.19 0.24
C HIS A 312 -7.50 1.05 0.26
N SER A 313 -8.37 0.88 1.28
CA SER A 313 -9.58 1.68 1.47
C SER A 313 -9.27 2.90 2.34
N MET A 314 -9.45 4.09 1.77
CA MET A 314 -9.23 5.34 2.48
C MET A 314 -10.29 5.56 3.56
N GLU A 315 -11.54 5.14 3.32
CA GLU A 315 -12.59 5.19 4.33
C GLU A 315 -12.22 4.35 5.56
N GLU A 316 -11.63 3.16 5.37
CA GLU A 316 -11.22 2.28 6.48
C GLU A 316 -10.10 2.91 7.31
N ALA A 317 -9.09 3.46 6.64
CA ALA A 317 -7.99 4.17 7.30
C ALA A 317 -8.50 5.39 8.09
N ASP A 318 -9.39 6.20 7.50
CA ASP A 318 -9.91 7.41 8.12
C ASP A 318 -10.76 7.15 9.37
N ASN A 319 -11.53 6.05 9.40
CA ASN A 319 -12.42 5.74 10.52
C ASN A 319 -11.77 4.97 11.68
N LEU A 320 -10.86 4.04 11.39
CA LEU A 320 -10.32 3.13 12.42
C LEU A 320 -8.98 3.56 13.02
N SER A 321 -8.18 4.31 12.26
CA SER A 321 -6.77 4.50 12.61
C SER A 321 -6.52 5.73 13.48
N ASP A 322 -5.58 5.58 14.41
CA ASP A 322 -5.03 6.71 15.15
C ASP A 322 -3.87 7.34 14.39
N ARG A 323 -3.11 6.52 13.67
CA ARG A 323 -1.95 6.92 12.88
C ARG A 323 -1.94 6.18 11.55
N ILE A 324 -1.76 6.92 10.48
CA ILE A 324 -1.75 6.44 9.10
C ILE A 324 -0.33 6.60 8.57
N GLY A 325 0.20 5.55 7.97
CA GLY A 325 1.40 5.61 7.13
C GLY A 325 1.03 5.33 5.68
N ILE A 326 1.36 6.24 4.76
CA ILE A 326 1.14 6.01 3.32
C ILE A 326 2.41 5.46 2.70
N MET A 327 2.32 4.25 2.16
CA MET A 327 3.42 3.52 1.56
C MET A 327 3.27 3.47 0.04
N ALA A 328 4.35 3.76 -0.69
CA ALA A 328 4.39 3.67 -2.14
C ALA A 328 5.75 3.09 -2.59
N ARG A 329 5.73 2.14 -3.53
CA ARG A 329 6.92 1.54 -4.15
C ARG A 329 7.95 1.00 -3.12
N GLY A 330 7.48 0.47 -2.00
CA GLY A 330 8.31 -0.11 -0.96
C GLY A 330 8.83 0.87 0.10
N ARG A 331 8.51 2.17 0.01
CA ARG A 331 8.91 3.20 0.99
C ARG A 331 7.70 3.83 1.67
N LEU A 332 7.89 4.25 2.91
CA LEU A 332 6.92 5.08 3.63
C LEU A 332 7.11 6.53 3.17
N ARG A 333 6.05 7.16 2.66
CA ARG A 333 6.11 8.50 2.06
C ARG A 333 5.65 9.60 2.99
N CYS A 334 4.63 9.33 3.79
CA CYS A 334 4.19 10.23 4.85
C CYS A 334 3.63 9.41 6.01
N ILE A 335 3.59 10.04 7.18
CA ILE A 335 3.05 9.44 8.39
C ILE A 335 2.37 10.51 9.24
N GLY A 336 1.19 10.21 9.79
CA GLY A 336 0.46 11.19 10.59
C GLY A 336 -0.95 10.76 10.94
N THR A 337 -1.69 11.60 11.65
CA THR A 337 -3.13 11.42 11.83
C THR A 337 -3.86 11.77 10.52
N SER A 338 -5.09 11.27 10.33
CA SER A 338 -5.87 11.60 9.14
C SER A 338 -6.01 13.11 8.93
N THR A 339 -6.31 13.87 9.99
CA THR A 339 -6.42 15.33 9.95
C THR A 339 -5.11 16.00 9.55
N LEU A 340 -3.97 15.55 10.08
CA LEU A 340 -2.67 16.10 9.74
C LEU A 340 -2.33 15.87 8.26
N LEU A 341 -2.56 14.64 7.77
CA LEU A 341 -2.30 14.29 6.38
C LEU A 341 -3.20 15.08 5.42
N LYS A 342 -4.49 15.23 5.74
CA LYS A 342 -5.44 16.06 4.98
C LYS A 342 -5.03 17.53 4.98
N SER A 343 -4.60 18.07 6.11
CA SER A 343 -4.19 19.47 6.21
C SER A 343 -2.88 19.78 5.49
N ARG A 344 -1.93 18.83 5.43
CA ARG A 344 -0.61 19.09 4.85
C ARG A 344 -0.49 18.71 3.38
N PHE A 345 -1.11 17.61 2.98
CA PHE A 345 -1.02 17.08 1.61
C PHE A 345 -2.32 17.26 0.81
N GLY A 346 -3.37 17.76 1.45
CA GLY A 346 -4.61 18.10 0.79
C GLY A 346 -4.39 19.16 -0.28
N ALA A 347 -5.23 19.13 -1.31
CA ALA A 347 -5.27 20.18 -2.32
C ALA A 347 -5.84 21.51 -1.75
N GLY A 348 -6.31 21.49 -0.50
CA GLY A 348 -6.92 22.62 0.18
C GLY A 348 -8.25 22.28 0.82
N PHE A 349 -9.08 23.31 1.01
CA PHE A 349 -10.45 23.18 1.48
C PHE A 349 -11.41 22.92 0.32
N ILE A 350 -12.34 22.00 0.50
CA ILE A 350 -13.40 21.72 -0.47
C ILE A 350 -14.62 22.53 -0.06
N ALA A 351 -15.02 23.48 -0.90
CA ALA A 351 -16.25 24.24 -0.74
C ALA A 351 -17.30 23.75 -1.74
N LYS A 352 -18.36 23.12 -1.23
CA LYS A 352 -19.51 22.67 -2.02
C LYS A 352 -20.69 23.61 -1.82
N ILE A 353 -21.07 24.29 -2.88
CA ILE A 353 -22.18 25.24 -2.90
C ILE A 353 -23.36 24.57 -3.55
N SER A 354 -24.46 24.44 -2.82
CA SER A 354 -25.72 23.85 -3.31
C SER A 354 -26.71 24.96 -3.63
N PHE A 355 -27.35 24.86 -4.79
CA PHE A 355 -28.36 25.81 -5.26
C PHE A 355 -29.77 25.27 -4.99
N SER A 356 -30.73 26.18 -4.80
CA SER A 356 -32.12 25.79 -4.61
C SER A 356 -32.70 25.30 -5.94
N LYS A 357 -33.00 24.00 -6.06
CA LYS A 357 -33.91 23.51 -7.12
C LYS A 357 -35.30 24.03 -6.80
N VAL A 358 -35.78 25.03 -7.55
CA VAL A 358 -37.19 25.39 -7.51
C VAL A 358 -37.95 24.23 -8.15
N ALA A 359 -38.59 23.39 -7.33
CA ALA A 359 -39.38 22.27 -7.81
C ALA A 359 -40.74 22.77 -8.32
N ASN A 360 -40.89 22.75 -9.66
CA ASN A 360 -42.10 22.85 -10.48
C ASN A 360 -42.82 24.21 -10.53
N VAL A 361 -42.88 24.84 -11.73
CA VAL A 361 -43.97 24.67 -12.73
C VAL A 361 -43.73 25.67 -13.91
N VAL A 362 -43.59 25.10 -15.12
CA VAL A 362 -43.53 25.67 -16.50
C VAL A 362 -42.31 26.46 -17.03
N ASN A 363 -41.80 25.91 -18.16
CA ASN A 363 -41.24 26.56 -19.35
C ASN A 363 -39.71 26.71 -19.49
N ALA A 364 -39.27 26.57 -20.75
CA ALA A 364 -37.90 26.56 -21.29
C ALA A 364 -37.01 27.80 -20.96
N MET A 365 -37.44 28.67 -20.06
CA MET A 365 -36.74 29.85 -19.56
C MET A 365 -35.93 29.57 -18.27
N GLU A 366 -36.13 28.41 -17.62
CA GLU A 366 -35.46 28.06 -16.34
C GLU A 366 -33.99 27.65 -16.50
N ASN A 367 -33.60 27.03 -17.63
CA ASN A 367 -32.19 26.68 -17.91
C ASN A 367 -31.26 27.91 -17.96
N THR A 368 -31.81 29.10 -18.23
CA THR A 368 -31.07 30.38 -18.26
C THR A 368 -30.89 31.02 -16.89
N ILE A 369 -31.70 30.68 -15.89
CA ILE A 369 -31.63 31.27 -14.55
C ILE A 369 -30.62 30.51 -13.68
N ASP A 370 -30.68 29.17 -13.71
CA ASP A 370 -29.70 28.32 -13.04
C ASP A 370 -28.29 28.62 -13.54
N SER A 371 -28.09 28.71 -14.87
CA SER A 371 -26.79 29.06 -15.45
C SER A 371 -26.30 30.46 -15.03
N LYS A 372 -27.19 31.44 -14.87
CA LYS A 372 -26.82 32.80 -14.44
C LYS A 372 -26.36 32.85 -12.99
N HIS A 373 -27.01 32.13 -12.07
CA HIS A 373 -26.56 32.04 -10.67
C HIS A 373 -25.21 31.31 -10.55
N HIS A 374 -25.00 30.24 -11.32
CA HIS A 374 -23.72 29.52 -11.34
C HIS A 374 -22.59 30.43 -11.84
N GLU A 375 -22.80 31.18 -12.93
CA GLU A 375 -21.78 32.09 -13.48
C GLU A 375 -21.44 33.24 -12.53
N VAL A 376 -22.42 33.81 -11.81
CA VAL A 376 -22.16 34.87 -10.81
C VAL A 376 -21.31 34.33 -9.65
N VAL A 377 -21.57 33.12 -9.18
CA VAL A 377 -20.77 32.48 -8.12
C VAL A 377 -19.37 32.15 -8.62
N LYS A 378 -19.22 31.63 -9.85
CA LYS A 378 -17.90 31.38 -10.45
C LYS A 378 -17.08 32.65 -10.56
N GLU A 379 -17.68 33.74 -11.02
CA GLU A 379 -17.00 35.03 -11.15
C GLU A 379 -16.62 35.60 -9.78
N PHE A 380 -17.47 35.43 -8.76
CA PHE A 380 -17.13 35.82 -7.39
C PHE A 380 -15.92 35.06 -6.85
N PHE A 381 -15.88 33.72 -7.03
CA PHE A 381 -14.74 32.88 -6.63
C PHE A 381 -13.47 33.26 -7.40
N ARG A 382 -13.58 33.57 -8.70
CA ARG A 382 -12.46 34.01 -9.54
C ARG A 382 -11.93 35.38 -9.12
N GLN A 383 -12.80 36.36 -8.86
CA GLN A 383 -12.39 37.72 -8.50
C GLN A 383 -11.77 37.81 -7.10
N ARG A 384 -12.31 37.07 -6.13
CA ARG A 384 -11.87 37.16 -4.72
C ARG A 384 -10.72 36.21 -4.39
N ILE A 385 -10.78 34.99 -4.91
CA ILE A 385 -9.86 33.90 -4.52
C ILE A 385 -9.13 33.34 -5.74
N ASP A 386 -9.41 33.72 -6.98
CA ASP A 386 -8.75 33.17 -8.19
C ASP A 386 -8.75 31.64 -8.20
N VAL A 387 -9.94 31.05 -8.03
CA VAL A 387 -10.17 29.60 -8.02
C VAL A 387 -11.29 29.28 -9.01
N THR A 388 -11.07 28.26 -9.83
CA THR A 388 -12.07 27.70 -10.74
C THR A 388 -12.77 26.48 -10.10
N PRO A 389 -14.03 26.21 -10.45
CA PRO A 389 -14.72 25.02 -9.97
C PRO A 389 -14.03 23.75 -10.50
N LYS A 390 -13.94 22.73 -9.64
CA LYS A 390 -13.42 21.41 -9.98
C LYS A 390 -14.50 20.55 -10.63
N ASP A 391 -15.70 20.57 -10.04
CA ASP A 391 -16.89 19.87 -10.54
C ASP A 391 -18.06 20.84 -10.65
N GLU A 392 -18.75 20.77 -11.78
CA GLU A 392 -19.94 21.58 -12.07
C GLU A 392 -21.13 20.66 -12.32
N ASP A 393 -22.08 20.67 -11.38
CA ASP A 393 -23.38 20.03 -11.54
C ASP A 393 -24.49 21.09 -11.51
N LYS A 394 -25.64 20.79 -12.14
CA LYS A 394 -26.79 21.72 -12.16
C LYS A 394 -27.31 22.12 -10.78
N SER A 395 -27.00 21.32 -9.76
CA SER A 395 -27.44 21.52 -8.38
C SER A 395 -26.36 21.99 -7.43
N PHE A 396 -25.09 21.83 -7.80
CA PHE A 396 -23.99 22.22 -6.94
C PHE A 396 -22.70 22.52 -7.70
N LEU A 397 -21.92 23.44 -7.15
CA LEU A 397 -20.55 23.73 -7.58
C LEU A 397 -19.58 23.28 -6.50
N THR A 398 -18.50 22.60 -6.89
CA THR A 398 -17.44 22.18 -5.97
C THR A 398 -16.16 22.93 -6.31
N PHE A 399 -15.63 23.67 -5.34
CA PHE A 399 -14.37 24.41 -5.44
C PHE A 399 -13.31 23.80 -4.54
N ILE A 400 -12.06 23.76 -5.02
CA ILE A 400 -10.88 23.44 -4.19
C ILE A 400 -10.13 24.73 -3.93
N ILE A 401 -10.07 25.15 -2.67
CA ILE A 401 -9.39 26.38 -2.26
C ILE A 401 -8.04 26.04 -1.65
N PRO A 402 -6.91 26.40 -2.28
CA PRO A 402 -5.57 26.09 -1.78
C PRO A 402 -5.29 26.66 -0.38
N HIS A 403 -4.48 25.95 0.41
CA HIS A 403 -4.10 26.36 1.77
C HIS A 403 -3.42 27.73 1.83
N GLU A 404 -2.73 28.16 0.78
CA GLU A 404 -2.11 29.49 0.69
C GLU A 404 -3.13 30.63 0.86
N LYS A 405 -4.40 30.36 0.50
CA LYS A 405 -5.50 31.33 0.54
C LYS A 405 -6.34 31.22 1.82
N GLU A 406 -5.93 30.42 2.80
CA GLU A 406 -6.66 30.18 4.06
C GLU A 406 -6.98 31.47 4.83
N LYS A 407 -6.02 32.41 4.90
CA LYS A 407 -6.22 33.70 5.57
C LYS A 407 -7.31 34.57 4.94
N LEU A 408 -7.63 34.34 3.67
CA LEU A 408 -8.66 35.08 2.95
C LEU A 408 -10.05 34.46 3.14
N LEU A 409 -10.13 33.21 3.63
CA LEU A 409 -11.37 32.47 3.76
C LEU A 409 -12.33 33.08 4.77
N GLU A 410 -11.83 33.60 5.89
CA GLU A 410 -12.68 34.19 6.94
C GLU A 410 -13.55 35.33 6.41
N ASN A 411 -12.91 36.32 5.75
CA ASN A 411 -13.61 37.46 5.17
C ASN A 411 -14.46 37.06 3.95
N PHE A 412 -13.96 36.11 3.16
CA PHE A 412 -14.65 35.64 1.96
C PHE A 412 -15.96 34.93 2.26
N PHE A 413 -15.96 33.97 3.21
CA PHE A 413 -17.18 33.24 3.55
C PHE A 413 -18.17 34.12 4.29
N ALA A 414 -17.72 35.13 5.06
CA ALA A 414 -18.61 36.14 5.62
C ALA A 414 -19.30 36.97 4.52
N GLU A 415 -18.58 37.39 3.48
CA GLU A 415 -19.16 38.09 2.32
C GLU A 415 -20.12 37.19 1.53
N LEU A 416 -19.74 35.92 1.33
CA LEU A 416 -20.56 34.94 0.62
C LEU A 416 -21.88 34.64 1.36
N ASP A 417 -21.85 34.55 2.69
CA ASP A 417 -23.03 34.29 3.51
C ASP A 417 -23.97 35.52 3.55
N ASN A 418 -23.41 36.73 3.61
CA ASN A 418 -24.20 37.97 3.50
C ASN A 418 -24.92 38.11 2.14
N ARG A 419 -24.32 37.59 1.06
CA ARG A 419 -24.87 37.66 -0.31
C ARG A 419 -25.54 36.36 -0.75
N LYS A 420 -25.79 35.44 0.17
CA LYS A 420 -26.36 34.11 -0.12
C LYS A 420 -27.69 34.16 -0.86
N THR A 421 -28.57 35.10 -0.48
CA THR A 421 -29.88 35.31 -1.13
C THR A 421 -29.77 35.93 -2.52
N GLU A 422 -28.77 36.78 -2.75
CA GLU A 422 -28.49 37.38 -4.06
C GLU A 422 -27.97 36.33 -5.04
N PHE A 423 -27.12 35.42 -4.56
CA PHE A 423 -26.54 34.35 -5.35
C PHE A 423 -27.43 33.12 -5.50
N GLY A 424 -28.60 33.06 -4.86
CA GLY A 424 -29.52 31.92 -4.94
C GLY A 424 -28.97 30.63 -4.29
N ILE A 425 -28.04 30.77 -3.35
CA ILE A 425 -27.37 29.65 -2.69
C ILE A 425 -28.26 29.10 -1.56
N LEU A 426 -28.51 27.79 -1.55
CA LEU A 426 -29.27 27.11 -0.50
C LEU A 426 -28.36 26.73 0.67
N ASN A 427 -27.23 26.08 0.38
CA ASN A 427 -26.28 25.62 1.39
C ASN A 427 -24.83 25.76 0.92
N ILE A 428 -23.94 26.08 1.85
CA ILE A 428 -22.49 26.11 1.64
C ILE A 428 -21.90 25.10 2.61
N GLN A 429 -21.26 24.06 2.07
CA GLN A 429 -20.54 23.05 2.85
C GLN A 429 -19.05 23.27 2.65
N ILE A 430 -18.33 23.43 3.74
CA ILE A 430 -16.87 23.53 3.73
C ILE A 430 -16.33 22.30 4.44
N GLY A 431 -15.41 21.61 3.79
CA GLY A 431 -14.73 20.44 4.33
C GLY A 431 -13.23 20.48 4.04
N LEU A 432 -12.48 19.64 4.75
CA LEU A 432 -11.10 19.33 4.37
C LEU A 432 -11.11 18.41 3.15
N SER A 433 -10.00 18.41 2.41
CA SER A 433 -9.76 17.40 1.37
C SER A 433 -9.93 15.98 1.92
N THR A 434 -10.37 15.06 1.08
CA THR A 434 -10.49 13.66 1.48
C THR A 434 -9.10 13.00 1.55
N LEU A 435 -8.99 11.92 2.32
CA LEU A 435 -7.76 11.13 2.36
C LEU A 435 -7.44 10.49 0.98
N GLU A 436 -8.46 10.31 0.14
CA GLU A 436 -8.33 9.84 -1.25
C GLU A 436 -7.52 10.82 -2.11
N GLU A 437 -7.81 12.11 -2.03
CA GLU A 437 -7.06 13.13 -2.79
C GLU A 437 -5.60 13.19 -2.36
N VAL A 438 -5.35 13.17 -1.06
CA VAL A 438 -4.00 13.10 -0.47
C VAL A 438 -3.26 11.88 -1.00
N PHE A 439 -3.91 10.72 -0.96
CA PHE A 439 -3.34 9.47 -1.44
C PHE A 439 -3.00 9.51 -2.93
N LEU A 440 -3.92 10.00 -3.78
CA LEU A 440 -3.70 10.11 -5.23
C LEU A 440 -2.55 11.07 -5.55
N SER A 441 -2.46 12.20 -4.85
CA SER A 441 -1.35 13.15 -4.98
C SER A 441 0.00 12.50 -4.65
N ILE A 442 0.08 11.76 -3.54
CA ILE A 442 1.31 11.08 -3.11
C ILE A 442 1.67 9.90 -4.02
N ALA A 443 0.68 9.10 -4.43
CA ALA A 443 0.89 8.00 -5.36
C ALA A 443 1.41 8.50 -6.71
N LYS A 444 0.81 9.57 -7.25
CA LYS A 444 1.25 10.23 -8.48
C LYS A 444 2.69 10.74 -8.34
N LYS A 445 3.01 11.48 -7.26
CA LYS A 445 4.39 11.95 -6.98
C LYS A 445 5.38 10.78 -6.95
N ALA A 446 5.05 9.69 -6.25
CA ALA A 446 5.92 8.52 -6.15
C ALA A 446 6.13 7.81 -7.49
N GLU A 447 5.13 7.79 -8.37
CA GLU A 447 5.29 7.24 -9.73
C GLU A 447 6.14 8.11 -10.64
N LEU A 448 5.97 9.43 -10.56
CA LEU A 448 6.79 10.41 -11.29
C LEU A 448 8.26 10.30 -10.89
N GLU A 449 8.56 10.14 -9.60
CA GLU A 449 9.93 9.94 -9.10
C GLU A 449 10.55 8.64 -9.62
N VAL A 450 9.79 7.54 -9.64
CA VAL A 450 10.27 6.26 -10.17
C VAL A 450 10.52 6.38 -11.67
N ALA A 451 9.59 6.95 -12.41
CA ALA A 451 9.72 7.20 -13.83
C ALA A 451 10.97 8.04 -14.17
N ALA A 452 11.26 9.07 -13.37
CA ALA A 452 12.47 9.88 -13.48
C ALA A 452 13.73 9.03 -13.19
N SER A 453 13.71 8.20 -12.15
CA SER A 453 14.85 7.35 -11.77
C SER A 453 15.14 6.20 -12.74
N GLU A 454 14.11 5.70 -13.43
CA GLU A 454 14.25 4.62 -14.42
C GLU A 454 14.49 5.15 -15.84
N GLU A 455 14.59 6.47 -16.03
CA GLU A 455 14.63 7.16 -17.33
C GLU A 455 13.56 6.60 -18.30
N THR A 456 12.37 6.34 -17.78
CA THR A 456 11.31 5.73 -18.60
C THR A 456 10.78 6.76 -19.58
N ILE A 457 10.75 6.43 -20.86
CA ILE A 457 10.33 7.35 -21.91
C ILE A 457 9.04 6.85 -22.54
N LYS A 458 8.04 7.73 -22.70
CA LYS A 458 6.81 7.44 -23.44
C LYS A 458 6.71 8.28 -24.72
N PRO A 459 6.20 7.69 -25.83
CA PRO A 459 6.00 8.41 -27.07
C PRO A 459 4.77 9.33 -26.97
N LEU A 460 4.93 10.59 -27.37
CA LEU A 460 3.87 11.58 -27.60
C LEU A 460 3.78 11.86 -29.09
N ILE A 461 2.60 11.83 -29.68
CA ILE A 461 2.38 12.16 -31.10
C ILE A 461 1.77 13.56 -31.16
N LEU A 462 2.45 14.49 -31.82
CA LEU A 462 1.94 15.84 -32.07
C LEU A 462 0.96 15.85 -33.26
N PRO A 463 0.09 16.87 -33.39
CA PRO A 463 -0.81 17.05 -34.54
C PRO A 463 -0.06 17.16 -35.87
N SER A 464 1.20 17.58 -35.83
CA SER A 464 2.13 17.63 -36.98
C SER A 464 2.62 16.25 -37.45
N GLY A 465 2.23 15.16 -36.79
CA GLY A 465 2.67 13.78 -37.09
C GLY A 465 4.03 13.42 -36.49
N THR A 466 4.66 14.32 -35.73
CA THR A 466 5.97 14.12 -35.12
C THR A 466 5.84 13.32 -33.81
N THR A 467 6.68 12.30 -33.62
CA THR A 467 6.72 11.53 -32.36
C THR A 467 7.86 12.03 -31.45
N LEU A 468 7.49 12.54 -30.29
CA LEU A 468 8.40 12.99 -29.23
C LEU A 468 8.59 11.90 -28.18
N GLN A 469 9.85 11.64 -27.82
CA GLN A 469 10.22 10.76 -26.71
C GLN A 469 10.21 11.59 -25.42
N VAL A 470 9.11 11.51 -24.65
CA VAL A 470 8.90 12.29 -23.44
C VAL A 470 9.29 11.47 -22.20
N PRO A 471 10.24 11.95 -21.37
CA PRO A 471 10.51 11.32 -20.08
C PRO A 471 9.25 11.35 -19.22
N VAL A 472 8.87 10.18 -18.69
CA VAL A 472 7.62 10.02 -17.96
C VAL A 472 7.60 10.94 -16.74
N GLY A 473 6.56 11.77 -16.67
CA GLY A 473 6.36 12.76 -15.62
C GLY A 473 6.85 14.17 -15.87
N SER A 474 7.41 14.43 -17.05
CA SER A 474 7.76 15.80 -17.47
C SER A 474 6.47 16.62 -17.66
N LYS A 475 6.32 17.72 -16.91
CA LYS A 475 5.19 18.64 -17.07
C LYS A 475 5.33 19.48 -18.34
N TYR A 476 6.55 19.89 -18.67
CA TYR A 476 6.87 20.68 -19.85
C TYR A 476 7.97 20.00 -20.65
N VAL A 477 7.77 19.96 -21.96
CA VAL A 477 8.70 19.32 -22.90
C VAL A 477 9.02 20.29 -24.02
N GLU A 478 10.30 20.51 -24.26
CA GLU A 478 10.75 21.27 -25.42
C GLU A 478 10.60 20.44 -26.70
N ILE A 479 10.09 21.06 -27.77
CA ILE A 479 10.07 20.48 -29.10
C ILE A 479 11.43 20.78 -29.76
N PRO A 480 12.29 19.77 -29.97
CA PRO A 480 13.62 20.02 -30.51
C PRO A 480 13.52 20.53 -31.95
N GLY A 481 14.32 21.53 -32.32
CA GLY A 481 14.38 22.07 -33.70
C GLY A 481 13.38 23.20 -34.01
N THR A 482 12.67 23.72 -33.01
CA THR A 482 11.73 24.86 -33.16
C THR A 482 12.35 26.22 -32.85
N ILE A 483 13.67 26.28 -32.68
CA ILE A 483 14.42 27.52 -32.44
C ILE A 483 14.45 28.31 -33.75
N SER A 484 13.77 29.46 -33.77
CA SER A 484 13.68 30.35 -34.94
C SER A 484 14.05 31.80 -34.57
N THR A 485 14.16 32.68 -35.57
CA THR A 485 14.37 34.12 -35.36
C THR A 485 13.21 34.78 -34.62
N GLU A 486 12.00 34.19 -34.66
CA GLU A 486 10.81 34.65 -33.94
C GLU A 486 10.69 34.02 -32.55
N ASN A 487 11.21 32.80 -32.35
CA ASN A 487 11.21 32.07 -31.07
C ASN A 487 12.64 31.62 -30.68
N PRO A 488 13.44 32.49 -30.04
CA PRO A 488 14.86 32.23 -29.77
C PRO A 488 15.15 31.11 -28.75
N ARG A 489 14.13 30.64 -28.02
CA ARG A 489 14.24 29.54 -27.04
C ARG A 489 13.49 28.26 -27.43
N GLY A 490 12.93 28.22 -28.64
CA GLY A 490 12.08 27.11 -29.09
C GLY A 490 10.66 27.14 -28.51
N LEU A 491 9.87 26.17 -28.95
CA LEU A 491 8.50 25.91 -28.52
C LEU A 491 8.48 24.76 -27.52
N MET A 492 7.55 24.81 -26.57
CA MET A 492 7.27 23.76 -25.61
C MET A 492 5.80 23.37 -25.64
N VAL A 493 5.55 22.16 -25.16
CA VAL A 493 4.21 21.65 -24.88
C VAL A 493 4.11 21.27 -23.40
N GLU A 494 3.01 21.64 -22.77
CA GLU A 494 2.63 21.09 -21.47
C GLU A 494 2.00 19.72 -21.70
N VAL A 495 2.50 18.70 -20.99
CA VAL A 495 2.06 17.31 -21.16
C VAL A 495 1.16 16.92 -20.00
N TYR A 496 -0.05 16.46 -20.32
CA TYR A 496 -1.01 15.95 -19.36
C TYR A 496 -0.83 14.45 -19.16
N TRP A 497 -0.74 14.03 -17.90
CA TRP A 497 -0.53 12.64 -17.51
C TRP A 497 -1.74 12.10 -16.76
N GLU A 498 -2.26 10.96 -17.22
CA GLU A 498 -3.31 10.16 -16.58
C GLU A 498 -2.78 8.78 -16.22
N GLN A 499 -3.52 8.03 -15.41
CA GLN A 499 -3.22 6.63 -15.10
C GLN A 499 -4.13 5.73 -15.94
N ASP A 500 -3.55 4.70 -16.55
CA ASP A 500 -4.32 3.61 -17.16
C ASP A 500 -5.00 2.73 -16.09
N ASP A 501 -5.89 1.83 -16.52
CA ASP A 501 -6.61 0.88 -15.64
C ASP A 501 -5.67 -0.05 -14.83
N HIS A 502 -4.38 -0.05 -15.15
CA HIS A 502 -3.34 -0.82 -14.47
C HIS A 502 -2.45 0.05 -13.57
N GLY A 503 -2.76 1.35 -13.43
CA GLY A 503 -2.05 2.31 -12.59
C GLY A 503 -0.73 2.79 -13.19
N ASN A 504 -0.50 2.67 -14.49
CA ASN A 504 0.69 3.23 -15.14
C ASN A 504 0.38 4.60 -15.74
N LEU A 505 1.29 5.56 -15.55
CA LEU A 505 1.20 6.90 -16.13
C LEU A 505 1.26 6.86 -17.66
N CYS A 506 0.16 7.20 -18.33
CA CYS A 506 0.05 7.43 -19.77
C CYS A 506 -0.13 8.93 -20.06
N ILE A 507 0.23 9.34 -21.27
CA ILE A 507 0.01 10.72 -21.72
C ILE A 507 -1.44 10.81 -22.17
N SER A 508 -2.25 11.63 -21.50
CA SER A 508 -3.66 11.84 -21.86
C SER A 508 -3.83 12.92 -22.92
N GLY A 509 -2.89 13.87 -22.99
CA GLY A 509 -2.90 14.94 -23.98
C GLY A 509 -1.75 15.92 -23.81
N HIS A 510 -1.77 16.98 -24.61
CA HIS A 510 -0.82 18.09 -24.51
C HIS A 510 -1.52 19.43 -24.78
N SER A 511 -0.94 20.53 -24.26
CA SER A 511 -1.37 21.89 -24.61
C SER A 511 -0.99 22.24 -26.06
N ASP A 512 -1.49 23.38 -26.54
CA ASP A 512 -0.97 24.01 -27.76
C ASP A 512 0.52 24.36 -27.62
N GLU A 513 1.19 24.49 -28.75
CA GLU A 513 2.61 24.85 -28.83
C GLU A 513 2.81 26.30 -28.34
N THR A 514 3.55 26.46 -27.25
CA THR A 514 3.79 27.78 -26.63
C THR A 514 5.28 28.08 -26.54
N PRO A 515 5.71 29.36 -26.64
CA PRO A 515 7.11 29.71 -26.52
C PRO A 515 7.64 29.44 -25.10
N VAL A 516 8.88 28.96 -25.03
CA VAL A 516 9.55 28.60 -23.77
C VAL A 516 9.67 29.80 -22.82
N SER A 517 9.02 29.73 -21.66
CA SER A 517 9.07 30.76 -20.63
C SER A 517 10.40 30.75 -19.84
N PRO A 518 10.94 31.92 -19.46
CA PRO A 518 12.29 32.03 -18.92
C PRO A 518 12.53 31.44 -17.52
N ASN A 519 11.45 31.13 -16.78
CA ASN A 519 11.51 30.64 -15.40
C ASN A 519 11.16 29.15 -15.26
N LEU A 520 11.03 28.40 -16.35
CA LEU A 520 10.63 26.99 -16.31
C LEU A 520 11.83 26.04 -16.36
N GLN A 521 11.79 24.99 -15.52
CA GLN A 521 12.64 23.81 -15.69
C GLN A 521 12.03 22.91 -16.77
N ILE A 522 12.79 22.65 -17.83
CA ILE A 522 12.31 21.93 -19.01
C ILE A 522 13.08 20.64 -19.17
N SER A 523 12.36 19.54 -19.40
CA SER A 523 12.94 18.26 -19.73
C SER A 523 13.26 18.21 -21.22
N THR A 524 14.53 17.98 -21.59
CA THR A 524 14.93 17.81 -23.00
C THR A 524 14.40 16.49 -23.54
N SER A 525 13.54 16.55 -24.56
CA SER A 525 13.08 15.37 -25.31
C SER A 525 14.00 15.03 -26.48
N ARG A 526 13.92 13.81 -27.00
CA ARG A 526 14.59 13.41 -28.25
C ARG A 526 13.56 13.25 -29.38
N LEU A 527 13.85 13.82 -30.55
CA LEU A 527 13.11 13.58 -31.77
C LEU A 527 13.40 12.16 -32.29
N VAL A 528 12.35 11.40 -32.60
CA VAL A 528 12.48 10.19 -33.42
C VAL A 528 11.73 10.44 -34.71
N THR A 529 12.46 10.89 -35.74
CA THR A 529 11.93 10.92 -37.10
C THR A 529 11.78 9.49 -37.59
N ALA A 530 10.55 9.01 -37.72
CA ALA A 530 10.27 7.80 -38.48
C ALA A 530 10.65 8.07 -39.95
N LYS A 531 11.80 7.54 -40.39
CA LYS A 531 12.05 7.43 -41.83
C LYS A 531 10.98 6.49 -42.40
N PRO A 532 10.20 6.90 -43.42
CA PRO A 532 9.37 5.95 -44.13
C PRO A 532 10.30 4.88 -44.70
N ARG A 533 10.05 3.61 -44.38
CA ARG A 533 10.61 2.50 -45.15
C ARG A 533 10.02 2.62 -46.54
N VAL A 534 10.82 3.12 -47.48
CA VAL A 534 10.58 3.01 -48.92
C VAL A 534 10.67 1.55 -49.31
#